data_AF-A0A3M1YZ60-F1
#
_entry.id   AF-A0A3M1YZ60-F1
#
_cell.length_a   1.000
_cell.length_b   1.000
_cell.length_c   1.000
_cell.angle_alpha   90.00
_cell.angle_beta   90.00
_cell.angle_gamma   90.00
#
_symmetry.space_group_name_H-M   'P 1'
#
loop_
_entity.id
_entity.type
_entity.pdbx_description
1 polymer ?
#
loop_
_entity_poly.entity_id
_entity_poly.type
_entity_poly.pdbx_seq_one_letter_code
_entity_poly.pdbx_strand_id
1 'polypeptide(L)'
;INTIYIMKKLLLIALFAGVFFFENFAQAPQAVCYQAVAKDVQGNNLIDANITIRASVLLGSPSGSEEWMEVHNIKTDQFGLFAIEIGQGQRVGGTQLNFKDIDWGSATYWLRIEMDALGGNNFDLMGTSRIISVPYALYANASGFADEATHATVADSSSVAGHAQTADEATHAQVADMAIAAHQADTAFISLNVVGDDDGDPTNELQKLAFQNDTLYLKDVNGNLVGSGIYLSPSDADADPTNELQTLVFQNDTLFLRNPDGSMNGGGISIPQPDPDSTNELQTLDYTNGVLTISNGNSIELNSSKTPFTAPGASYDLPQGMIGEHIVIGSGNYQVPPNKNFWVTAASSVIKLKGYGLPPYVEHPTPPNMPAFPPGTSIKDCRCTGILTDTTASIQPVIIDFVAGSSSYTVPPGKILFIKSGLKSDEVGYLIVNGEPMEFLRSNFTRGTRILTFPEGTVIEPLPANQNGDVDTILTGFLIDKDF
;
A
#
# COMPACT_ATOMS: atom_id res chain seq x y z
N ILE A 1 64.12 9.99 38.05
CA ILE A 1 63.25 11.00 37.37
C ILE A 1 62.66 10.44 36.08
N ASN A 2 63.46 9.89 35.15
CA ASN A 2 62.96 9.32 33.88
C ASN A 2 61.96 8.16 34.06
N THR A 3 62.17 7.25 35.02
CA THR A 3 61.27 6.10 35.24
C THR A 3 59.87 6.53 35.71
N ILE A 4 59.79 7.57 36.53
CA ILE A 4 58.51 8.11 37.02
C ILE A 4 57.75 8.82 35.90
N TYR A 5 58.45 9.46 34.96
CA TYR A 5 57.85 10.11 33.81
C TYR A 5 57.27 9.10 32.80
N ILE A 6 57.95 7.96 32.63
CA ILE A 6 57.49 6.87 31.77
C ILE A 6 56.25 6.19 32.37
N MET A 7 56.23 5.93 33.68
CA MET A 7 55.06 5.34 34.36
C MET A 7 53.83 6.25 34.31
N LYS A 8 54.00 7.58 34.43
CA LYS A 8 52.88 8.53 34.30
C LYS A 8 52.31 8.59 32.87
N LYS A 9 53.16 8.48 31.84
CA LYS A 9 52.69 8.41 30.44
C LYS A 9 51.95 7.12 30.13
N LEU A 10 52.44 5.98 30.65
CA LEU A 10 51.75 4.69 30.53
C LEU A 10 50.39 4.70 31.24
N LEU A 11 50.29 5.33 32.42
CA LEU A 11 49.04 5.47 33.14
C LEU A 11 48.05 6.41 32.43
N LEU A 12 48.54 7.48 31.79
CA LEU A 12 47.71 8.37 30.98
C LEU A 12 47.19 7.68 29.71
N ILE A 13 48.02 6.87 29.05
CA ILE A 13 47.63 6.10 27.85
C ILE A 13 46.61 5.01 28.22
N ALA A 14 46.79 4.33 29.36
CA ALA A 14 45.82 3.35 29.85
C ALA A 14 44.47 4.00 30.22
N LEU A 15 44.49 5.21 30.81
CA LEU A 15 43.28 5.97 31.10
C LEU A 15 42.58 6.45 29.81
N PHE A 16 43.34 6.84 28.79
CA PHE A 16 42.79 7.29 27.51
C PHE A 16 42.24 6.12 26.66
N ALA A 17 42.86 4.93 26.76
CA ALA A 17 42.37 3.72 26.11
C ALA A 17 41.08 3.19 26.77
N GLY A 18 40.91 3.35 28.09
CA GLY A 18 39.71 2.92 28.81
C GLY A 18 38.44 3.71 28.49
N VAL A 19 38.56 4.93 27.95
CA VAL A 19 37.41 5.77 27.59
C VAL A 19 36.87 5.45 26.18
N PHE A 20 37.64 4.72 25.35
CA PHE A 20 37.27 4.38 23.97
C PHE A 20 36.47 3.07 23.81
N PHE A 21 36.16 2.34 24.89
CA PHE A 21 35.47 1.03 24.83
C PHE A 21 34.01 1.05 25.30
N PHE A 22 33.41 2.22 25.53
CA PHE A 22 31.95 2.29 25.74
C PHE A 22 31.24 2.36 24.39
N GLU A 23 31.17 1.21 23.71
CA GLU A 23 30.20 1.04 22.63
C GLU A 23 28.80 1.04 23.24
N ASN A 24 28.16 2.20 23.23
CA ASN A 24 26.73 2.30 23.45
C ASN A 24 26.06 1.76 22.20
N PHE A 25 25.61 0.51 22.24
CA PHE A 25 24.66 0.00 21.26
C PHE A 25 23.36 0.79 21.42
N ALA A 26 23.16 1.81 20.58
CA ALA A 26 21.87 2.44 20.42
C ALA A 26 20.96 1.45 19.67
N GLN A 27 20.39 0.48 20.40
CA GLN A 27 19.36 -0.38 19.85
C GLN A 27 18.07 0.43 19.72
N ALA A 28 17.49 0.42 18.52
CA ALA A 28 16.21 1.07 18.32
C ALA A 28 15.16 0.42 19.24
N PRO A 29 14.30 1.21 19.91
CA PRO A 29 13.27 0.68 20.79
C PRO A 29 12.40 -0.37 20.09
N GLN A 30 12.28 -1.56 20.68
CA GLN A 30 11.48 -2.67 20.14
C GLN A 30 10.03 -2.54 20.59
N ALA A 31 9.38 -1.44 20.19
CA ALA A 31 8.03 -1.11 20.62
C ALA A 31 7.24 -0.33 19.56
N VAL A 32 5.91 -0.35 19.68
CA VAL A 32 4.97 0.41 18.85
C VAL A 32 4.16 1.34 19.73
N CYS A 33 4.25 2.65 19.48
CA CYS A 33 3.44 3.61 20.21
C CYS A 33 1.97 3.50 19.80
N TYR A 34 1.08 3.37 20.78
CA TYR A 34 -0.37 3.37 20.58
C TYR A 34 -1.02 4.35 21.55
N GLN A 35 -1.93 5.17 21.04
CA GLN A 35 -2.65 6.17 21.83
C GLN A 35 -4.14 6.11 21.49
N ALA A 36 -4.99 6.14 22.52
CA ALA A 36 -6.44 6.12 22.36
C ALA A 36 -7.15 6.79 23.54
N VAL A 37 -8.42 7.14 23.34
CA VAL A 37 -9.32 7.63 24.38
C VAL A 37 -10.21 6.48 24.84
N ALA A 38 -10.15 6.14 26.12
CA ALA A 38 -10.96 5.11 26.73
C ALA A 38 -12.37 5.65 27.05
N LYS A 39 -13.40 4.89 26.68
CA LYS A 39 -14.81 5.24 26.89
C LYS A 39 -15.58 4.10 27.55
N ASP A 40 -16.60 4.45 28.33
CA ASP A 40 -17.57 3.47 28.86
C ASP A 40 -18.60 3.06 27.80
N VAL A 41 -19.48 2.12 28.17
CA VAL A 41 -20.55 1.61 27.27
C VAL A 41 -21.62 2.65 26.94
N GLN A 42 -21.68 3.76 27.70
CA GLN A 42 -22.55 4.90 27.45
C GLN A 42 -21.87 5.98 26.59
N GLY A 43 -20.60 5.78 26.20
CA GLY A 43 -19.82 6.68 25.37
C GLY A 43 -19.13 7.83 26.12
N ASN A 44 -19.17 7.84 27.46
CA ASN A 44 -18.46 8.84 28.27
C ASN A 44 -16.98 8.48 28.39
N ASN A 45 -16.11 9.49 28.45
CA ASN A 45 -14.68 9.27 28.64
C ASN A 45 -14.39 8.73 30.06
N LEU A 46 -13.56 7.70 30.14
CA LEU A 46 -13.06 7.17 31.41
C LEU A 46 -11.91 8.07 31.91
N ILE A 47 -12.24 9.15 32.63
CA ILE A 47 -11.27 10.13 33.12
C ILE A 47 -10.59 9.66 34.40
N ASP A 48 -9.27 9.87 34.51
CA ASP A 48 -8.48 9.54 35.72
C ASP A 48 -8.69 8.10 36.24
N ALA A 49 -9.01 7.17 35.34
CA ALA A 49 -9.42 5.80 35.65
C ALA A 49 -8.25 4.83 35.47
N ASN A 50 -8.11 3.90 36.42
CA ASN A 50 -7.20 2.77 36.26
C ASN A 50 -7.87 1.74 35.34
N ILE A 51 -7.27 1.48 34.19
CA ILE A 51 -7.75 0.53 33.20
C ILE A 51 -6.64 -0.44 32.83
N THR A 52 -7.04 -1.62 32.34
CA THR A 52 -6.10 -2.62 31.85
C THR A 52 -6.33 -2.85 30.37
N ILE A 53 -5.29 -2.71 29.56
CA ILE A 53 -5.33 -2.87 28.10
C ILE A 53 -4.60 -4.15 27.74
N ARG A 54 -5.25 -5.01 26.97
CA ARG A 54 -4.62 -6.16 26.32
C ARG A 54 -4.43 -5.86 24.85
N ALA A 55 -3.17 -5.92 24.41
CA ALA A 55 -2.80 -5.74 23.01
C ALA A 55 -2.35 -7.09 22.43
N SER A 56 -2.86 -7.45 21.25
CA SER A 56 -2.47 -8.66 20.53
C SER A 56 -2.11 -8.35 19.09
N VAL A 57 -1.06 -9.01 18.59
CA VAL A 57 -0.65 -8.97 17.19
C VAL A 57 -1.10 -10.26 16.52
N LEU A 58 -1.96 -10.16 15.51
CA LEU A 58 -2.53 -11.29 14.77
C LEU A 58 -1.92 -11.40 13.38
N LEU A 59 -1.71 -12.63 12.91
CA LEU A 59 -1.13 -12.95 11.60
C LEU A 59 -2.21 -13.11 10.52
N GLY A 60 -2.05 -12.44 9.39
CA GLY A 60 -2.79 -12.64 8.13
C GLY A 60 -4.22 -12.10 8.10
N SER A 61 -4.97 -12.15 9.22
CA SER A 61 -6.37 -11.72 9.26
C SER A 61 -6.78 -11.16 10.64
N PRO A 62 -7.93 -10.46 10.75
CA PRO A 62 -8.45 -9.94 12.03
C PRO A 62 -8.80 -11.02 13.07
N SER A 63 -8.86 -12.29 12.64
CA SER A 63 -9.12 -13.47 13.46
C SER A 63 -8.01 -14.52 13.30
N GLY A 64 -6.82 -14.08 12.89
CA GLY A 64 -5.66 -14.95 12.66
C GLY A 64 -5.03 -15.47 13.95
N SER A 65 -3.95 -16.24 13.81
CA SER A 65 -3.16 -16.69 14.95
C SER A 65 -2.52 -15.51 15.69
N GLU A 66 -2.49 -15.59 17.01
CA GLU A 66 -1.86 -14.60 17.87
C GLU A 66 -0.35 -14.82 17.89
N GLU A 67 0.41 -13.96 17.22
CA GLU A 67 1.88 -13.98 17.27
C GLU A 67 2.41 -13.38 18.57
N TRP A 68 1.70 -12.39 19.11
CA TRP A 68 2.05 -11.73 20.36
C TRP A 68 0.83 -11.32 21.16
N MET A 69 0.91 -11.41 22.49
CA MET A 69 -0.11 -10.89 23.39
C MET A 69 0.54 -10.36 24.68
N GLU A 70 0.16 -9.14 25.05
CA GLU A 70 0.63 -8.47 26.26
C GLU A 70 -0.43 -7.61 26.93
N VAL A 71 -0.19 -7.29 28.20
CA VAL A 71 -1.08 -6.50 29.05
C VAL A 71 -0.37 -5.27 29.61
N HIS A 72 -1.08 -4.14 29.62
CA HIS A 72 -0.68 -2.86 30.19
C HIS A 72 -1.66 -2.45 31.28
N ASN A 73 -1.14 -2.12 32.46
CA ASN A 73 -1.92 -1.49 33.53
C ASN A 73 -1.59 0.00 33.55
N ILE A 74 -2.59 0.84 33.25
CA ILE A 74 -2.40 2.27 33.03
C ILE A 74 -3.49 3.07 33.73
N LYS A 75 -3.22 4.37 33.90
CA LYS A 75 -4.20 5.35 34.33
C LYS A 75 -4.43 6.35 33.19
N THR A 76 -5.69 6.57 32.83
CA THR A 76 -6.07 7.58 31.83
C THR A 76 -5.89 9.00 32.36
N ASP A 77 -5.76 9.97 31.47
CA ASP A 77 -5.68 11.39 31.84
C ASP A 77 -7.07 12.03 32.08
N GLN A 78 -7.09 13.35 32.31
CA GLN A 78 -8.31 14.15 32.53
C GLN A 78 -9.27 14.17 31.32
N PHE A 79 -8.83 13.69 30.15
CA PHE A 79 -9.62 13.57 28.93
C PHE A 79 -9.97 12.12 28.59
N GLY A 80 -9.54 11.15 29.40
CA GLY A 80 -9.67 9.72 29.14
C GLY A 80 -8.64 9.17 28.14
N LEU A 81 -7.63 9.97 27.79
CA LEU A 81 -6.55 9.57 26.89
C LEU A 81 -5.54 8.69 27.61
N PHE A 82 -5.00 7.70 26.91
CA PHE A 82 -3.85 6.93 27.35
C PHE A 82 -2.89 6.67 26.20
N ALA A 83 -1.62 6.45 26.54
CA ALA A 83 -0.58 6.02 25.61
C ALA A 83 0.12 4.78 26.18
N ILE A 84 0.37 3.79 25.32
CA ILE A 84 1.12 2.57 25.64
C ILE A 84 2.17 2.32 24.57
N GLU A 85 3.24 1.64 24.96
CA GLU A 85 4.28 1.15 24.07
C GLU A 85 4.13 -0.36 23.92
N ILE A 86 3.50 -0.79 22.82
CA ILE A 86 3.25 -2.19 22.54
C ILE A 86 4.58 -2.89 22.28
N GLY A 87 4.89 -3.96 23.00
CA GLY A 87 6.19 -4.63 23.04
C GLY A 87 6.95 -4.40 24.36
N GLN A 88 6.49 -3.47 25.19
CA GLN A 88 7.01 -3.20 26.55
C GLN A 88 6.00 -3.61 27.64
N GLY A 89 4.87 -4.19 27.27
CA GLY A 89 3.86 -4.68 28.21
C GLY A 89 4.28 -5.98 28.90
N GLN A 90 3.46 -6.45 29.84
CA GLN A 90 3.62 -7.77 30.42
C GLN A 90 3.12 -8.82 29.41
N ARG A 91 4.03 -9.60 28.83
CA ARG A 91 3.68 -10.69 27.91
C ARG A 91 2.79 -11.71 28.62
N VAL A 92 1.65 -12.03 28.03
CA VAL A 92 0.69 -13.03 28.54
C VAL A 92 0.40 -14.15 27.54
N GLY A 93 0.88 -14.07 26.29
CA GLY A 93 0.67 -15.11 25.28
C GLY A 93 1.31 -14.81 23.92
N GLY A 94 0.88 -15.57 22.91
CA GLY A 94 1.36 -15.50 21.52
C GLY A 94 2.42 -16.55 21.17
N THR A 95 2.55 -16.83 19.87
CA THR A 95 3.55 -17.77 19.31
C THR A 95 4.98 -17.34 19.65
N GLN A 96 5.28 -16.04 19.58
CA GLN A 96 6.64 -15.53 19.77
C GLN A 96 6.98 -15.35 21.25
N LEU A 97 8.23 -15.68 21.62
CA LEU A 97 8.72 -15.55 23.00
C LEU A 97 9.17 -14.12 23.32
N ASN A 98 9.71 -13.39 22.35
CA ASN A 98 10.04 -11.98 22.47
C ASN A 98 9.37 -11.17 21.36
N PHE A 99 8.99 -9.92 21.64
CA PHE A 99 8.32 -9.04 20.67
C PHE A 99 9.15 -8.80 19.39
N LYS A 100 10.47 -8.82 19.54
CA LYS A 100 11.42 -8.67 18.43
C LYS A 100 11.50 -9.86 17.48
N ASP A 101 11.01 -11.02 17.91
CA ASP A 101 11.09 -12.25 17.12
C ASP A 101 9.91 -12.36 16.14
N ILE A 102 8.96 -11.41 16.18
CA ILE A 102 7.88 -11.30 15.21
C ILE A 102 8.48 -10.96 13.83
N ASP A 103 8.25 -11.84 12.84
CA ASP A 103 8.69 -11.64 11.46
C ASP A 103 7.76 -10.69 10.69
N TRP A 104 7.89 -9.41 10.99
CA TRP A 104 7.13 -8.32 10.37
C TRP A 104 7.12 -8.30 8.83
N GLY A 105 8.06 -8.99 8.16
CA GLY A 105 8.16 -9.03 6.69
C GLY A 105 7.42 -10.18 6.01
N SER A 106 7.02 -11.21 6.76
CA SER A 106 6.50 -12.47 6.19
C SER A 106 5.02 -12.42 5.78
N ALA A 107 4.23 -11.53 6.36
CA ALA A 107 2.78 -11.49 6.18
C ALA A 107 2.17 -10.12 6.54
N THR A 108 0.85 -10.01 6.40
CA THR A 108 0.10 -8.87 6.95
C THR A 108 -0.21 -9.09 8.42
N TYR A 109 -0.15 -8.03 9.21
CA TYR A 109 -0.38 -8.07 10.65
C TYR A 109 -1.56 -7.19 11.06
N TRP A 110 -2.27 -7.61 12.10
CA TRP A 110 -3.41 -6.90 12.68
C TRP A 110 -3.19 -6.67 14.17
N LEU A 111 -3.57 -5.49 14.64
CA LEU A 111 -3.54 -5.12 16.05
C LEU A 111 -4.95 -5.26 16.61
N ARG A 112 -5.11 -6.14 17.59
CA ARG A 112 -6.34 -6.30 18.37
C ARG A 112 -6.15 -5.65 19.73
N ILE A 113 -7.06 -4.74 20.09
CA ILE A 113 -7.06 -4.04 21.37
C ILE A 113 -8.30 -4.45 22.17
N GLU A 114 -8.07 -4.82 23.41
CA GLU A 114 -9.11 -5.21 24.36
C GLU A 114 -8.88 -4.45 25.67
N MET A 115 -9.95 -4.13 26.40
CA MET A 115 -9.88 -3.28 27.59
C MET A 115 -10.75 -3.84 28.71
N ASP A 116 -10.23 -3.80 29.94
CA ASP A 116 -11.02 -3.88 31.17
C ASP A 116 -11.08 -2.48 31.79
N ALA A 117 -12.28 -1.88 31.79
CA ALA A 117 -12.53 -0.53 32.29
C ALA A 117 -12.36 -0.40 33.82
N LEU A 118 -12.31 -1.51 34.56
CA LEU A 118 -12.13 -1.55 36.01
C LEU A 118 -10.70 -1.94 36.42
N GLY A 119 -9.80 -2.14 35.44
CA GLY A 119 -8.41 -2.52 35.69
C GLY A 119 -8.23 -3.99 36.13
N GLY A 120 -9.18 -4.86 35.76
CA GLY A 120 -9.14 -6.29 36.04
C GLY A 120 -8.62 -7.14 34.88
N ASN A 121 -9.17 -8.35 34.75
CA ASN A 121 -8.84 -9.33 33.70
C ASN A 121 -10.04 -9.68 32.81
N ASN A 122 -11.15 -8.94 32.89
CA ASN A 122 -12.35 -9.17 32.09
C ASN A 122 -12.35 -8.20 30.90
N PHE A 123 -11.74 -8.64 29.81
CA PHE A 123 -11.46 -7.81 28.65
C PHE A 123 -12.62 -7.80 27.65
N ASP A 124 -13.09 -6.59 27.31
CA ASP A 124 -13.99 -6.34 26.20
C ASP A 124 -13.20 -5.93 24.94
N LEU A 125 -13.65 -6.37 23.77
CA LEU A 125 -13.01 -6.05 22.48
C LEU A 125 -13.27 -4.59 22.09
N MET A 126 -12.22 -3.79 21.96
CA MET A 126 -12.29 -2.39 21.52
C MET A 126 -12.15 -2.25 20.00
N GLY A 127 -11.51 -3.22 19.35
CA GLY A 127 -11.42 -3.30 17.90
C GLY A 127 -10.20 -4.06 17.42
N THR A 128 -10.23 -4.43 16.14
CA THR A 128 -9.10 -5.03 15.43
C THR A 128 -8.81 -4.20 14.17
N SER A 129 -7.60 -3.68 14.03
CA SER A 129 -7.18 -2.85 12.91
C SER A 129 -5.94 -3.40 12.23
N ARG A 130 -5.79 -3.16 10.93
CA ARG A 130 -4.62 -3.64 10.18
C ARG A 130 -3.42 -2.73 10.45
N ILE A 131 -2.25 -3.31 10.66
CA ILE A 131 -0.99 -2.58 10.71
C ILE A 131 -0.56 -2.32 9.26
N ILE A 132 -0.69 -1.07 8.79
CA ILE A 132 -0.44 -0.68 7.39
C ILE A 132 1.06 -0.48 7.14
N SER A 133 1.85 -0.18 8.17
CA SER A 133 3.30 -0.07 8.10
C SER A 133 3.90 -0.71 9.33
N VAL A 134 4.78 -1.68 9.13
CA VAL A 134 5.55 -2.25 10.23
C VAL A 134 6.54 -1.21 10.74
N PRO A 135 6.83 -1.14 12.06
CA PRO A 135 7.74 -0.14 12.60
C PRO A 135 9.08 -0.20 11.88
N TYR A 136 9.44 0.88 11.19
CA TYR A 136 10.60 0.98 10.29
C TYR A 136 11.92 0.58 10.98
N ALA A 137 11.99 0.73 12.30
CA ALA A 137 13.13 0.34 13.13
C ALA A 137 13.23 -1.19 13.42
N LEU A 138 12.11 -1.92 13.45
CA LEU A 138 12.11 -3.37 13.69
C LEU A 138 12.47 -4.15 12.42
N TYR A 139 12.06 -3.66 11.25
CA TYR A 139 12.44 -4.24 9.95
C TYR A 139 13.91 -3.93 9.58
N ALA A 140 14.44 -2.77 9.97
CA ALA A 140 15.84 -2.40 9.71
C ALA A 140 16.87 -3.31 10.41
N ASN A 141 16.51 -3.94 11.54
CA ASN A 141 17.37 -4.92 12.21
C ASN A 141 17.45 -6.25 11.45
N ALA A 142 16.43 -6.60 10.66
CA ALA A 142 16.46 -7.79 9.80
C ALA A 142 17.34 -7.56 8.55
N SER A 143 17.38 -6.34 8.02
CA SER A 143 18.30 -5.99 6.91
C SER A 143 19.78 -5.96 7.29
N GLY A 144 20.11 -5.90 8.59
CA GLY A 144 21.50 -6.04 9.07
C GLY A 144 22.07 -7.46 8.95
N PHE A 145 21.22 -8.48 8.79
CA PHE A 145 21.63 -9.88 8.58
C PHE A 145 21.65 -10.29 7.09
N ALA A 146 21.21 -9.43 6.18
CA ALA A 146 21.19 -9.73 4.74
C ALA A 146 22.61 -9.79 4.13
N ASP A 147 23.60 -9.13 4.74
CA ASP A 147 25.00 -9.22 4.32
C ASP A 147 25.70 -10.52 4.80
N GLU A 148 25.17 -11.21 5.82
CA GLU A 148 25.70 -12.52 6.27
C GLU A 148 24.97 -13.72 5.65
N ALA A 149 23.75 -13.54 5.11
CA ALA A 149 23.01 -14.61 4.44
C ALA A 149 23.45 -14.87 2.99
N THR A 150 24.10 -13.91 2.32
CA THR A 150 24.60 -14.09 0.94
C THR A 150 25.78 -15.07 0.84
N HIS A 151 26.35 -15.51 1.97
CA HIS A 151 27.37 -16.56 2.01
C HIS A 151 26.84 -17.94 2.46
N ALA A 152 25.53 -18.06 2.80
CA ALA A 152 24.90 -19.34 3.14
C ALA A 152 24.07 -19.95 1.98
N THR A 153 23.72 -19.16 0.95
CA THR A 153 22.90 -19.59 -0.19
C THR A 153 23.62 -20.48 -1.22
N VAL A 154 24.80 -21.02 -0.91
CA VAL A 154 25.51 -22.00 -1.77
C VAL A 154 25.58 -23.40 -1.15
N ALA A 155 24.90 -23.66 -0.01
CA ALA A 155 25.03 -24.93 0.71
C ALA A 155 23.78 -25.81 0.88
N ASP A 156 22.56 -25.40 0.51
CA ASP A 156 21.41 -26.34 0.58
C ASP A 156 20.34 -26.08 -0.49
N SER A 157 20.61 -26.54 -1.72
CA SER A 157 19.58 -26.66 -2.77
C SER A 157 19.47 -28.08 -3.31
N SER A 158 20.00 -29.08 -2.62
CA SER A 158 19.82 -30.49 -3.01
C SER A 158 18.91 -31.30 -2.09
N SER A 159 18.74 -30.90 -0.82
CA SER A 159 17.87 -31.63 0.11
C SER A 159 16.38 -31.33 -0.15
N VAL A 160 16.03 -30.05 -0.32
CA VAL A 160 14.64 -29.60 -0.48
C VAL A 160 14.04 -29.99 -1.84
N ALA A 161 14.85 -30.04 -2.90
CA ALA A 161 14.40 -30.51 -4.21
C ALA A 161 14.02 -32.01 -4.20
N GLY A 162 14.75 -32.84 -3.45
CA GLY A 162 14.42 -34.26 -3.30
C GLY A 162 13.13 -34.48 -2.52
N HIS A 163 12.89 -33.70 -1.45
CA HIS A 163 11.68 -33.82 -0.64
C HIS A 163 10.44 -33.31 -1.37
N ALA A 164 10.59 -32.27 -2.21
CA ALA A 164 9.51 -31.79 -3.06
C ALA A 164 9.12 -32.82 -4.15
N GLN A 165 10.09 -33.49 -4.77
CA GLN A 165 9.81 -34.59 -5.71
C GLN A 165 9.14 -35.79 -5.03
N THR A 166 9.60 -36.20 -3.85
CA THR A 166 8.99 -37.33 -3.13
C THR A 166 7.57 -37.01 -2.63
N ALA A 167 7.29 -35.77 -2.26
CA ALA A 167 5.94 -35.34 -1.86
C ALA A 167 4.98 -35.26 -3.06
N ASP A 168 5.45 -34.81 -4.21
CA ASP A 168 4.66 -34.75 -5.44
C ASP A 168 4.37 -36.18 -5.97
N GLU A 169 5.36 -37.09 -5.93
CA GLU A 169 5.17 -38.51 -6.26
C GLU A 169 4.19 -39.23 -5.30
N ALA A 170 4.25 -38.95 -3.99
CA ALA A 170 3.32 -39.51 -3.01
C ALA A 170 1.88 -39.00 -3.18
N THR A 171 1.72 -37.72 -3.53
CA THR A 171 0.39 -37.11 -3.79
C THR A 171 -0.22 -37.69 -5.07
N HIS A 172 0.57 -37.85 -6.13
CA HIS A 172 0.12 -38.51 -7.36
C HIS A 172 -0.21 -39.99 -7.16
N ALA A 173 0.55 -40.72 -6.32
CA ALA A 173 0.24 -42.10 -5.96
C ALA A 173 -1.07 -42.23 -5.18
N GLN A 174 -1.35 -41.33 -4.20
CA GLN A 174 -2.63 -41.31 -3.50
C GLN A 174 -3.82 -40.99 -4.41
N VAL A 175 -3.66 -40.04 -5.34
CA VAL A 175 -4.70 -39.72 -6.33
C VAL A 175 -4.91 -40.87 -7.31
N ALA A 176 -3.85 -41.58 -7.70
CA ALA A 176 -3.95 -42.79 -8.54
C ALA A 176 -4.65 -43.95 -7.80
N ASP A 177 -4.34 -44.19 -6.52
CA ASP A 177 -5.03 -45.20 -5.70
C ASP A 177 -6.50 -44.85 -5.48
N MET A 178 -6.83 -43.57 -5.27
CA MET A 178 -8.22 -43.10 -5.20
C MET A 178 -8.94 -43.22 -6.54
N ALA A 179 -8.26 -42.97 -7.66
CA ALA A 179 -8.82 -43.15 -9.01
C ALA A 179 -9.00 -44.62 -9.37
N ILE A 180 -8.10 -45.52 -8.94
CA ILE A 180 -8.23 -46.98 -9.09
C ILE A 180 -9.36 -47.51 -8.19
N ALA A 181 -9.50 -47.01 -6.96
CA ALA A 181 -10.60 -47.35 -6.07
C ALA A 181 -11.95 -46.84 -6.61
N ALA A 182 -11.98 -45.64 -7.20
CA ALA A 182 -13.16 -45.10 -7.88
C ALA A 182 -13.47 -45.90 -9.15
N HIS A 183 -12.47 -46.28 -9.95
CA HIS A 183 -12.66 -47.12 -11.13
C HIS A 183 -13.12 -48.54 -10.74
N GLN A 184 -12.63 -49.11 -9.63
CA GLN A 184 -13.12 -50.38 -9.08
C GLN A 184 -14.52 -50.26 -8.47
N ALA A 185 -14.93 -49.08 -7.98
CA ALA A 185 -16.30 -48.83 -7.54
C ALA A 185 -17.27 -48.62 -8.73
N ASP A 186 -16.82 -48.02 -9.84
CA ASP A 186 -17.61 -47.81 -11.07
C ASP A 186 -17.64 -49.06 -11.97
N THR A 187 -16.60 -49.91 -11.91
CA THR A 187 -16.56 -51.24 -12.56
C THR A 187 -16.90 -52.40 -11.63
N ALA A 188 -17.26 -52.13 -10.37
CA ALA A 188 -18.10 -53.02 -9.57
C ALA A 188 -19.52 -52.96 -10.15
N PHE A 189 -19.62 -53.49 -11.37
CA PHE A 189 -20.76 -54.23 -11.89
C PHE A 189 -21.53 -54.75 -10.70
N ILE A 190 -22.75 -54.23 -10.53
CA ILE A 190 -23.78 -54.69 -9.62
C ILE A 190 -23.45 -56.12 -9.24
N SER A 191 -22.79 -56.29 -8.09
CA SER A 191 -22.66 -57.57 -7.44
C SER A 191 -24.09 -57.88 -7.07
N LEU A 192 -24.74 -58.53 -8.02
CA LEU A 192 -25.92 -59.33 -7.89
C LEU A 192 -25.67 -60.19 -6.66
N ASN A 193 -26.03 -59.66 -5.49
CA ASN A 193 -26.28 -60.48 -4.34
C ASN A 193 -27.35 -61.44 -4.82
N VAL A 194 -26.88 -62.65 -5.07
CA VAL A 194 -27.62 -63.86 -5.35
C VAL A 194 -28.95 -63.76 -4.62
N VAL A 195 -30.01 -63.44 -5.37
CA VAL A 195 -31.35 -63.90 -5.00
C VAL A 195 -31.20 -65.42 -5.02
N GLY A 196 -31.42 -66.05 -3.88
CA GLY A 196 -31.25 -67.50 -3.73
C GLY A 196 -31.95 -68.24 -4.86
N ASP A 197 -31.21 -69.09 -5.55
CA ASP A 197 -31.81 -70.23 -6.24
C ASP A 197 -32.29 -71.17 -5.12
N ASP A 198 -33.61 -71.37 -5.06
CA ASP A 198 -34.25 -72.25 -4.06
C ASP A 198 -34.65 -73.59 -4.72
N ASP A 199 -34.30 -73.83 -6.00
CA ASP A 199 -34.68 -75.04 -6.74
C ASP A 199 -33.74 -75.54 -7.87
N GLY A 200 -32.62 -74.88 -8.16
CA GLY A 200 -31.54 -75.41 -9.01
C GLY A 200 -31.81 -75.58 -10.52
N ASP A 201 -32.85 -74.95 -11.09
CA ASP A 201 -33.12 -74.99 -12.55
C ASP A 201 -32.61 -73.71 -13.28
N PRO A 202 -31.52 -73.81 -14.07
CA PRO A 202 -30.85 -72.65 -14.70
C PRO A 202 -31.62 -72.00 -15.87
N THR A 203 -32.86 -72.43 -16.12
CA THR A 203 -33.67 -71.92 -17.24
C THR A 203 -34.70 -70.87 -16.83
N ASN A 204 -34.87 -70.57 -15.53
CA ASN A 204 -35.93 -69.70 -15.03
C ASN A 204 -35.47 -68.36 -14.42
N GLU A 205 -34.16 -68.10 -14.30
CA GLU A 205 -33.64 -66.99 -13.48
C GLU A 205 -33.47 -65.63 -14.18
N LEU A 206 -33.91 -65.48 -15.44
CA LEU A 206 -33.93 -64.18 -16.11
C LEU A 206 -35.32 -63.82 -16.63
N GLN A 207 -36.13 -63.23 -15.75
CA GLN A 207 -37.38 -62.60 -16.13
C GLN A 207 -37.07 -61.21 -16.71
N LYS A 208 -37.29 -61.03 -18.03
CA LYS A 208 -37.07 -59.74 -18.70
C LYS A 208 -38.28 -58.85 -18.51
N LEU A 209 -38.09 -57.60 -18.10
CA LEU A 209 -39.17 -56.62 -18.02
C LEU A 209 -39.54 -56.12 -19.42
N ALA A 210 -40.82 -55.87 -19.65
CA ALA A 210 -41.34 -55.23 -20.85
C ALA A 210 -42.34 -54.15 -20.49
N PHE A 211 -42.09 -52.94 -20.97
CA PHE A 211 -42.96 -51.80 -20.78
C PHE A 211 -43.72 -51.49 -22.07
N GLN A 212 -45.04 -51.62 -22.05
CA GLN A 212 -45.90 -51.39 -23.21
C GLN A 212 -47.25 -50.85 -22.74
N ASN A 213 -47.77 -49.82 -23.41
CA ASN A 213 -49.04 -49.17 -23.07
C ASN A 213 -49.16 -48.81 -21.58
N ASP A 214 -48.15 -48.11 -21.07
CA ASP A 214 -48.05 -47.61 -19.69
C ASP A 214 -48.15 -48.67 -18.60
N THR A 215 -47.94 -49.93 -18.97
CA THR A 215 -48.01 -51.08 -18.08
C THR A 215 -46.69 -51.84 -18.14
N LEU A 216 -46.12 -52.11 -16.96
CA LEU A 216 -44.91 -52.91 -16.81
C LEU A 216 -45.27 -54.37 -16.64
N TYR A 217 -44.75 -55.23 -17.52
CA TYR A 217 -44.96 -56.68 -17.52
C TYR A 217 -43.65 -57.43 -17.30
N LEU A 218 -43.76 -58.68 -16.86
CA LEU A 218 -42.69 -59.67 -16.93
C LEU A 218 -42.81 -60.44 -18.26
N LYS A 219 -41.69 -60.78 -18.88
CA LYS A 219 -41.62 -61.69 -20.03
C LYS A 219 -41.15 -63.07 -19.59
N ASP A 220 -41.77 -64.10 -20.16
CA ASP A 220 -41.27 -65.47 -20.08
C ASP A 220 -39.98 -65.64 -20.91
N VAL A 221 -39.38 -66.83 -20.80
CA VAL A 221 -38.17 -67.24 -21.52
C VAL A 221 -38.32 -67.23 -23.05
N ASN A 222 -39.57 -67.23 -23.56
CA ASN A 222 -39.90 -67.19 -24.98
C ASN A 222 -40.25 -65.76 -25.46
N GLY A 223 -40.24 -64.76 -24.58
CA GLY A 223 -40.51 -63.36 -24.88
C GLY A 223 -41.98 -62.93 -24.80
N ASN A 224 -42.89 -63.80 -24.35
CA ASN A 224 -44.32 -63.50 -24.19
C ASN A 224 -44.58 -62.79 -22.86
N LEU A 225 -45.58 -61.91 -22.81
CA LEU A 225 -45.97 -61.20 -21.59
C LEU A 225 -46.70 -62.14 -20.61
N VAL A 226 -46.32 -62.09 -19.33
CA VAL A 226 -46.86 -62.93 -18.26
C VAL A 226 -47.53 -62.07 -17.19
N GLY A 227 -48.71 -62.51 -16.73
CA GLY A 227 -49.48 -61.84 -15.67
C GLY A 227 -50.32 -60.66 -16.14
N SER A 228 -50.92 -59.94 -15.18
CA SER A 228 -51.80 -58.79 -15.46
C SER A 228 -51.06 -57.47 -15.67
N GLY A 229 -49.74 -57.42 -15.42
CA GLY A 229 -48.92 -56.21 -15.47
C GLY A 229 -49.18 -55.24 -14.30
N ILE A 230 -48.25 -54.32 -14.08
CA ILE A 230 -48.38 -53.21 -13.13
C ILE A 230 -48.59 -51.94 -13.95
N TYR A 231 -49.78 -51.35 -13.86
CA TYR A 231 -50.07 -50.08 -14.53
C TYR A 231 -49.31 -48.95 -13.83
N LEU A 232 -48.41 -48.30 -14.56
CA LEU A 232 -47.57 -47.21 -14.08
C LEU A 232 -48.01 -45.93 -14.80
N SER A 233 -49.19 -45.41 -14.45
CA SER A 233 -49.58 -44.08 -14.91
C SER A 233 -48.91 -43.03 -14.03
N PRO A 234 -48.26 -42.00 -14.59
CA PRO A 234 -48.27 -40.72 -13.92
C PRO A 234 -49.72 -40.26 -13.98
N SER A 235 -50.39 -40.17 -12.84
CA SER A 235 -51.71 -39.58 -12.76
C SER A 235 -51.61 -38.11 -13.17
N ASP A 236 -51.71 -37.85 -14.46
CA ASP A 236 -52.17 -36.59 -15.01
C ASP A 236 -53.67 -36.74 -15.27
N ALA A 237 -54.47 -35.84 -14.68
CA ALA A 237 -55.91 -36.02 -14.56
C ALA A 237 -56.69 -35.60 -15.82
N ASP A 238 -56.05 -34.99 -16.82
CA ASP A 238 -56.74 -34.55 -18.04
C ASP A 238 -55.95 -34.67 -19.37
N ALA A 239 -54.69 -35.13 -19.39
CA ALA A 239 -53.92 -35.48 -20.59
C ALA A 239 -53.79 -34.34 -21.64
N ASP A 240 -53.97 -33.08 -21.23
CA ASP A 240 -53.81 -31.92 -22.09
C ASP A 240 -52.41 -31.31 -21.93
N PRO A 241 -51.48 -31.52 -22.88
CA PRO A 241 -50.10 -31.04 -22.77
C PRO A 241 -49.98 -29.51 -22.81
N THR A 242 -51.09 -28.78 -22.98
CA THR A 242 -51.09 -27.33 -22.98
C THR A 242 -51.26 -26.72 -21.59
N ASN A 243 -51.78 -27.44 -20.58
CA ASN A 243 -52.09 -26.87 -19.25
C ASN A 243 -50.92 -26.93 -18.22
N GLU A 244 -49.78 -27.51 -18.62
CA GLU A 244 -48.70 -27.93 -17.71
C GLU A 244 -47.57 -26.89 -17.55
N LEU A 245 -47.62 -25.79 -18.31
CA LEU A 245 -46.61 -24.72 -18.25
C LEU A 245 -47.25 -23.38 -17.92
N GLN A 246 -47.25 -23.02 -16.63
CA GLN A 246 -47.51 -21.64 -16.22
C GLN A 246 -46.23 -20.80 -16.35
N THR A 247 -46.34 -19.61 -16.93
CA THR A 247 -45.20 -18.68 -17.06
C THR A 247 -45.27 -17.61 -15.98
N LEU A 248 -44.14 -17.27 -15.37
CA LEU A 248 -44.05 -16.14 -14.45
C LEU A 248 -44.08 -14.82 -15.23
N VAL A 249 -45.02 -13.94 -14.91
CA VAL A 249 -45.14 -12.61 -15.52
C VAL A 249 -45.09 -11.56 -14.42
N PHE A 250 -44.14 -10.64 -14.54
CA PHE A 250 -44.02 -9.49 -13.64
C PHE A 250 -44.62 -8.26 -14.31
N GLN A 251 -45.65 -7.68 -13.69
CA GLN A 251 -46.30 -6.46 -14.18
C GLN A 251 -46.85 -5.66 -13.00
N ASN A 252 -46.68 -4.34 -13.04
CA ASN A 252 -47.16 -3.41 -11.98
C ASN A 252 -46.72 -3.85 -10.58
N ASP A 253 -45.42 -4.10 -10.42
CA ASP A 253 -44.77 -4.50 -9.15
C ASP A 253 -45.32 -5.77 -8.49
N THR A 254 -46.01 -6.58 -9.27
CA THR A 254 -46.66 -7.80 -8.82
C THR A 254 -46.27 -8.95 -9.73
N LEU A 255 -45.78 -10.03 -9.12
CA LEU A 255 -45.44 -11.25 -9.82
C LEU A 255 -46.68 -12.16 -9.89
N PHE A 256 -47.04 -12.57 -11.10
CA PHE A 256 -48.18 -13.45 -11.36
C PHE A 256 -47.75 -14.75 -12.03
N LEU A 257 -48.56 -15.78 -11.84
CA LEU A 257 -48.54 -16.98 -12.67
C LEU A 257 -49.52 -16.76 -13.82
N ARG A 258 -49.02 -16.74 -15.05
CA ARG A 258 -49.83 -16.62 -16.26
C ARG A 258 -50.06 -17.99 -16.87
N ASN A 259 -51.32 -18.33 -17.06
CA ASN A 259 -51.72 -19.53 -17.76
C ASN A 259 -51.41 -19.43 -19.26
N PRO A 260 -51.27 -20.58 -19.95
CA PRO A 260 -51.07 -20.65 -21.39
C PRO A 260 -52.10 -19.87 -22.23
N ASP A 261 -53.35 -19.79 -21.75
CA ASP A 261 -54.46 -19.06 -22.38
C ASP A 261 -54.37 -17.53 -22.22
N GLY A 262 -53.37 -17.05 -21.46
CA GLY A 262 -53.15 -15.64 -21.19
C GLY A 262 -53.81 -15.11 -19.93
N SER A 263 -54.62 -15.90 -19.23
CA SER A 263 -55.23 -15.52 -17.97
C SER A 263 -54.21 -15.50 -16.83
N MET A 264 -54.37 -14.59 -15.87
CA MET A 264 -53.53 -14.47 -14.68
C MET A 264 -54.18 -15.26 -13.55
N ASN A 265 -53.42 -16.13 -12.90
CA ASN A 265 -53.90 -16.97 -11.82
C ASN A 265 -53.66 -16.31 -10.45
N GLY A 266 -54.72 -16.10 -9.68
CA GLY A 266 -54.67 -15.53 -8.33
C GLY A 266 -54.39 -14.01 -8.26
N GLY A 267 -54.21 -13.50 -7.04
CA GLY A 267 -53.98 -12.07 -6.76
C GLY A 267 -52.55 -11.57 -6.98
N GLY A 268 -51.62 -12.46 -7.37
CA GLY A 268 -50.20 -12.16 -7.50
C GLY A 268 -49.47 -11.95 -6.17
N ILE A 269 -48.13 -11.94 -6.21
CA ILE A 269 -47.27 -11.59 -5.08
C ILE A 269 -46.76 -10.18 -5.34
N SER A 270 -47.28 -9.20 -4.60
CA SER A 270 -46.74 -7.84 -4.64
C SER A 270 -45.36 -7.86 -3.99
N ILE A 271 -44.34 -7.45 -4.74
CA ILE A 271 -42.99 -7.29 -4.22
C ILE A 271 -42.88 -5.81 -3.88
N PRO A 272 -42.95 -5.40 -2.60
CA PRO A 272 -42.90 -4.00 -2.26
C PRO A 272 -41.52 -3.45 -2.64
N GLN A 273 -41.47 -2.48 -3.53
CA GLN A 273 -40.29 -1.63 -3.67
C GLN A 273 -40.18 -0.79 -2.40
N PRO A 274 -39.04 -0.79 -1.68
CA PRO A 274 -38.84 0.09 -0.54
C PRO A 274 -38.88 1.59 -0.91
N ASP A 275 -38.77 1.92 -2.20
CA ASP A 275 -38.81 3.27 -2.75
C ASP A 275 -39.47 3.26 -4.15
N PRO A 276 -40.55 4.03 -4.42
CA PRO A 276 -41.26 4.05 -5.70
C PRO A 276 -40.63 4.98 -6.77
N ASP A 277 -39.48 5.61 -6.52
CA ASP A 277 -38.88 6.58 -7.44
C ASP A 277 -37.85 5.97 -8.41
N SER A 278 -38.35 5.50 -9.57
CA SER A 278 -37.58 4.93 -10.71
C SER A 278 -36.45 5.79 -11.30
N THR A 279 -36.19 6.98 -10.75
CA THR A 279 -35.12 7.89 -11.20
C THR A 279 -33.87 7.85 -10.33
N ASN A 280 -33.88 7.12 -9.21
CA ASN A 280 -32.79 7.13 -8.23
C ASN A 280 -31.93 5.86 -8.19
N GLU A 281 -32.30 4.80 -8.91
CA GLU A 281 -31.74 3.45 -8.73
C GLU A 281 -30.53 3.13 -9.61
N LEU A 282 -30.14 4.02 -10.53
CA LEU A 282 -28.90 3.88 -11.30
C LEU A 282 -28.14 5.21 -11.34
N GLN A 283 -27.17 5.35 -10.43
CA GLN A 283 -26.19 6.43 -10.51
C GLN A 283 -25.10 6.06 -11.52
N THR A 284 -25.04 6.76 -12.64
CA THR A 284 -23.93 6.62 -13.59
C THR A 284 -22.74 7.38 -13.05
N LEU A 285 -21.62 6.68 -12.86
CA LEU A 285 -20.33 7.29 -12.52
C LEU A 285 -19.56 7.56 -13.80
N ASP A 286 -19.27 8.82 -14.08
CA ASP A 286 -18.43 9.22 -15.21
C ASP A 286 -17.14 9.87 -14.71
N TYR A 287 -15.99 9.40 -15.19
CA TYR A 287 -14.68 9.98 -14.93
C TYR A 287 -14.08 10.57 -16.20
N THR A 288 -14.02 11.89 -16.28
CA THR A 288 -13.45 12.62 -17.43
C THR A 288 -12.60 13.79 -16.93
N ASN A 289 -11.39 13.94 -17.48
CA ASN A 289 -10.46 15.05 -17.16
C ASN A 289 -10.20 15.27 -15.67
N GLY A 290 -10.15 14.20 -14.86
CA GLY A 290 -9.87 14.32 -13.43
C GLY A 290 -11.08 14.66 -12.56
N VAL A 291 -12.28 14.74 -13.14
CA VAL A 291 -13.53 14.94 -12.40
C VAL A 291 -14.33 13.66 -12.42
N LEU A 292 -14.71 13.16 -11.24
CA LEU A 292 -15.66 12.09 -11.06
C LEU A 292 -17.05 12.71 -10.87
N THR A 293 -18.01 12.34 -11.70
CA THR A 293 -19.38 12.85 -11.69
C THR A 293 -20.38 11.72 -11.46
N ILE A 294 -21.51 12.03 -10.81
CA ILE A 294 -22.68 11.15 -10.75
C ILE A 294 -23.82 11.71 -11.62
N SER A 295 -24.66 10.84 -12.17
CA SER A 295 -25.77 11.17 -13.09
C SER A 295 -26.79 12.21 -12.59
N ASN A 296 -26.76 12.58 -11.30
CA ASN A 296 -27.62 13.60 -10.68
C ASN A 296 -26.86 14.85 -10.19
N GLY A 297 -25.68 15.12 -10.77
CA GLY A 297 -25.07 16.45 -10.76
C GLY A 297 -24.03 16.72 -9.68
N ASN A 298 -23.79 15.80 -8.73
CA ASN A 298 -22.62 15.95 -7.87
C ASN A 298 -21.36 15.57 -8.65
N SER A 299 -20.33 16.39 -8.50
CA SER A 299 -19.01 16.14 -9.07
C SER A 299 -17.96 16.36 -8.00
N ILE A 300 -16.96 15.48 -7.97
CA ILE A 300 -15.74 15.69 -7.19
C ILE A 300 -14.55 15.74 -8.15
N GLU A 301 -13.80 16.84 -8.10
CA GLU A 301 -12.55 16.96 -8.82
C GLU A 301 -11.48 16.16 -8.07
N LEU A 302 -11.10 15.01 -8.63
CA LEU A 302 -10.08 14.12 -8.07
C LEU A 302 -8.66 14.58 -8.42
N ASN A 303 -8.51 15.34 -9.50
CA ASN A 303 -7.28 16.02 -9.86
C ASN A 303 -7.48 17.53 -9.76
N SER A 304 -7.79 18.04 -8.57
CA SER A 304 -7.64 19.47 -8.32
C SER A 304 -6.17 19.81 -8.54
N SER A 305 -5.85 20.35 -9.72
CA SER A 305 -4.58 20.94 -10.12
C SER A 305 -3.49 20.82 -9.06
N LYS A 306 -2.71 19.72 -9.07
CA LYS A 306 -1.72 19.34 -8.05
C LYS A 306 -1.23 20.54 -7.24
N THR A 307 -1.87 20.80 -6.11
CA THR A 307 -1.45 21.91 -5.26
C THR A 307 -0.04 21.58 -4.76
N PRO A 308 0.81 22.59 -4.57
CA PRO A 308 2.15 22.37 -4.07
C PRO A 308 2.14 21.50 -2.82
N PHE A 309 3.08 20.56 -2.74
CA PHE A 309 3.29 19.68 -1.60
C PHE A 309 2.22 18.63 -1.32
N THR A 310 1.26 18.40 -2.21
CA THR A 310 0.21 17.36 -2.00
C THR A 310 0.49 16.00 -2.62
N ALA A 311 1.47 15.92 -3.51
CA ALA A 311 1.87 14.64 -4.10
C ALA A 311 2.68 13.78 -3.10
N PRO A 312 2.53 12.44 -3.11
CA PRO A 312 3.43 11.54 -2.41
C PRO A 312 4.92 11.87 -2.63
N GLY A 313 5.66 12.02 -1.53
CA GLY A 313 7.07 12.39 -1.54
C GLY A 313 7.34 13.85 -1.89
N ALA A 314 6.32 14.72 -1.90
CA ALA A 314 6.53 16.14 -2.10
C ALA A 314 7.19 16.81 -0.89
N SER A 315 8.09 17.73 -1.18
CA SER A 315 8.86 18.48 -0.20
C SER A 315 9.25 19.83 -0.78
N TYR A 316 9.85 20.70 0.03
CA TYR A 316 10.49 21.93 -0.43
C TYR A 316 11.51 21.70 -1.56
N ASP A 317 12.02 20.47 -1.70
CA ASP A 317 12.96 20.14 -2.75
C ASP A 317 12.28 19.70 -4.04
N LEU A 318 11.17 18.99 -3.91
CA LEU A 318 10.38 18.43 -4.99
C LEU A 318 8.91 18.77 -4.72
N PRO A 319 8.46 20.01 -5.00
CA PRO A 319 7.13 20.47 -4.61
C PRO A 319 5.99 19.74 -5.34
N GLN A 320 6.29 19.05 -6.45
CA GLN A 320 5.35 18.19 -7.18
C GLN A 320 5.50 16.69 -6.84
N GLY A 321 6.32 16.34 -5.85
CA GLY A 321 6.65 14.96 -5.48
C GLY A 321 7.54 14.25 -6.50
N MET A 322 7.60 12.91 -6.38
CA MET A 322 8.45 12.06 -7.22
C MET A 322 7.72 11.40 -8.41
N ILE A 323 6.48 11.84 -8.69
CA ILE A 323 5.54 11.20 -9.65
C ILE A 323 5.80 11.63 -11.11
N GLY A 324 7.05 11.97 -11.44
CA GLY A 324 7.45 12.39 -12.80
C GLY A 324 8.17 11.29 -13.59
N GLU A 325 8.61 11.63 -14.80
CA GLU A 325 9.51 10.77 -15.60
C GLU A 325 10.94 10.91 -15.07
N HIS A 326 11.55 9.81 -14.61
CA HIS A 326 12.92 9.81 -14.10
C HIS A 326 13.89 9.65 -15.25
N ILE A 327 14.88 10.54 -15.33
CA ILE A 327 15.83 10.57 -16.44
C ILE A 327 17.28 10.56 -15.93
N VAL A 328 18.16 9.98 -16.76
CA VAL A 328 19.61 10.02 -16.60
C VAL A 328 20.19 10.68 -17.85
N ILE A 329 20.88 11.80 -17.66
CA ILE A 329 21.51 12.56 -18.73
C ILE A 329 23.01 12.34 -18.64
N GLY A 330 23.60 11.78 -19.70
CA GLY A 330 25.04 11.58 -19.84
C GLY A 330 25.80 12.85 -20.26
N SER A 331 26.74 12.70 -21.19
CA SER A 331 27.45 13.83 -21.82
C SER A 331 26.67 14.42 -23.00
N GLY A 332 26.95 15.66 -23.37
CA GLY A 332 26.33 16.33 -24.52
C GLY A 332 25.32 17.42 -24.12
N ASN A 333 24.57 17.89 -25.11
CA ASN A 333 23.56 18.93 -24.92
C ASN A 333 22.20 18.28 -24.64
N TYR A 334 21.57 18.67 -23.54
CA TYR A 334 20.21 18.31 -23.18
C TYR A 334 19.30 19.54 -23.23
N GLN A 335 18.12 19.38 -23.81
CA GLN A 335 17.11 20.42 -23.90
C GLN A 335 15.93 20.00 -23.02
N VAL A 336 15.59 20.79 -22.02
CA VAL A 336 14.38 20.52 -21.21
C VAL A 336 13.15 20.61 -22.14
N PRO A 337 12.27 19.59 -22.17
CA PRO A 337 11.11 19.59 -23.06
C PRO A 337 10.18 20.80 -22.86
N PRO A 338 9.50 21.31 -23.91
CA PRO A 338 8.69 22.54 -23.85
C PRO A 338 7.53 22.59 -22.83
N ASN A 339 7.13 21.45 -22.27
CA ASN A 339 6.03 21.35 -21.28
C ASN A 339 6.47 20.63 -19.99
N LYS A 340 7.78 20.51 -19.76
CA LYS A 340 8.31 19.82 -18.59
C LYS A 340 9.21 20.74 -17.77
N ASN A 341 9.06 20.65 -16.46
CA ASN A 341 10.01 21.15 -15.49
C ASN A 341 11.03 20.03 -15.21
N PHE A 342 12.32 20.36 -15.16
CA PHE A 342 13.36 19.40 -14.85
C PHE A 342 13.95 19.65 -13.46
N TRP A 343 13.72 18.70 -12.55
CA TRP A 343 14.25 18.72 -11.19
C TRP A 343 15.48 17.84 -11.11
N VAL A 344 16.66 18.42 -10.94
CA VAL A 344 17.89 17.65 -10.80
C VAL A 344 17.93 17.02 -9.42
N THR A 345 18.31 15.75 -9.35
CA THR A 345 18.44 15.00 -8.09
C THR A 345 19.89 14.64 -7.78
N ALA A 346 20.74 14.55 -8.80
CA ALA A 346 22.19 14.43 -8.65
C ALA A 346 22.91 14.97 -9.88
N ALA A 347 24.07 15.59 -9.70
CA ALA A 347 24.91 16.10 -10.78
C ALA A 347 26.36 16.28 -10.30
N SER A 348 27.25 16.68 -11.21
CA SER A 348 28.56 17.22 -10.82
C SER A 348 28.41 18.53 -10.03
N SER A 349 29.48 19.01 -9.38
CA SER A 349 29.45 20.26 -8.60
C SER A 349 29.11 21.51 -9.42
N VAL A 350 29.21 21.41 -10.74
CA VAL A 350 28.89 22.46 -11.70
C VAL A 350 28.18 21.84 -12.91
N ILE A 351 27.18 22.56 -13.43
CA ILE A 351 26.50 22.27 -14.70
C ILE A 351 26.70 23.46 -15.65
N LYS A 352 26.78 23.21 -16.96
CA LYS A 352 26.91 24.29 -17.95
C LYS A 352 25.54 24.65 -18.53
N LEU A 353 25.16 25.92 -18.43
CA LEU A 353 23.91 26.42 -19.00
C LEU A 353 24.20 27.23 -20.27
N LYS A 354 23.50 26.92 -21.36
CA LYS A 354 23.64 27.64 -22.63
C LYS A 354 22.53 28.68 -22.74
N GLY A 355 22.89 29.89 -23.20
CA GLY A 355 21.97 31.01 -23.33
C GLY A 355 21.80 31.85 -22.06
N TYR A 356 22.59 31.55 -21.02
CA TYR A 356 22.67 32.30 -19.77
C TYR A 356 24.11 32.74 -19.53
N GLY A 357 24.27 33.84 -18.79
CA GLY A 357 25.54 34.50 -18.56
C GLY A 357 26.27 34.87 -19.86
N LEU A 358 27.59 34.97 -19.78
CA LEU A 358 28.41 35.27 -20.95
C LEU A 358 28.53 34.03 -21.87
N PRO A 359 28.44 34.19 -23.20
CA PRO A 359 28.63 33.09 -24.15
C PRO A 359 30.01 32.43 -24.03
N PRO A 360 30.15 31.13 -24.36
CA PRO A 360 29.16 30.24 -24.98
C PRO A 360 28.25 29.49 -23.99
N TYR A 361 28.59 29.51 -22.71
CA TYR A 361 27.83 28.95 -21.60
C TYR A 361 28.34 29.54 -20.29
N VAL A 362 27.51 29.47 -19.26
CA VAL A 362 27.88 29.80 -17.89
C VAL A 362 28.00 28.54 -17.04
N GLU A 363 28.96 28.55 -16.12
CA GLU A 363 29.14 27.50 -15.12
C GLU A 363 28.23 27.78 -13.92
N HIS A 364 27.21 26.93 -13.75
CA HIS A 364 26.22 27.04 -12.70
C HIS A 364 26.57 26.05 -11.57
N PRO A 365 26.92 26.53 -10.36
CA PRO A 365 27.11 25.67 -9.20
C PRO A 365 25.85 24.88 -8.88
N THR A 366 25.96 23.58 -8.64
CA THR A 366 24.82 22.74 -8.21
C THR A 366 24.51 22.76 -6.72
N PRO A 367 25.38 23.24 -5.80
CA PRO A 367 25.01 23.54 -4.42
C PRO A 367 24.20 24.85 -4.25
N PRO A 368 23.51 25.05 -3.11
CA PRO A 368 23.44 24.18 -1.92
C PRO A 368 22.52 22.96 -2.06
N ASN A 369 21.42 23.09 -2.80
CA ASN A 369 20.56 22.01 -3.24
C ASN A 369 20.60 21.90 -4.76
N MET A 370 20.19 20.75 -5.29
CA MET A 370 20.23 20.50 -6.72
C MET A 370 19.32 21.47 -7.51
N PRO A 371 19.69 21.87 -8.73
CA PRO A 371 18.96 22.90 -9.49
C PRO A 371 17.62 22.44 -10.06
N ALA A 372 16.75 23.40 -10.40
CA ALA A 372 15.48 23.16 -11.08
C ALA A 372 15.37 24.03 -12.34
N PHE A 373 15.08 23.41 -13.47
CA PHE A 373 15.13 24.09 -14.77
C PHE A 373 13.74 24.21 -15.41
N PRO A 374 13.37 25.41 -15.88
CA PRO A 374 12.13 25.61 -16.63
C PRO A 374 12.18 24.94 -18.00
N PRO A 375 11.02 24.79 -18.65
CA PRO A 375 10.92 24.28 -20.01
C PRO A 375 11.83 25.04 -20.99
N GLY A 376 12.44 24.32 -21.91
CA GLY A 376 13.31 24.89 -22.93
C GLY A 376 14.71 25.29 -22.46
N THR A 377 15.09 25.03 -21.19
CA THR A 377 16.46 25.27 -20.74
C THR A 377 17.44 24.35 -21.49
N SER A 378 18.50 24.93 -22.05
CA SER A 378 19.60 24.20 -22.70
C SER A 378 20.74 23.95 -21.71
N ILE A 379 20.97 22.67 -21.39
CA ILE A 379 21.97 22.22 -20.43
C ILE A 379 23.06 21.45 -21.16
N LYS A 380 24.33 21.68 -20.85
CA LYS A 380 25.46 21.00 -21.47
C LYS A 380 26.28 20.22 -20.45
N ASP A 381 26.64 19.00 -20.83
CA ASP A 381 27.52 18.09 -20.08
C ASP A 381 27.10 17.90 -18.61
N CYS A 382 25.78 17.83 -18.39
CA CYS A 382 25.18 17.79 -17.06
C CYS A 382 25.64 16.59 -16.22
N ARG A 383 25.79 15.40 -16.86
CA ARG A 383 26.09 14.12 -16.19
C ARG A 383 25.27 13.97 -14.92
N CYS A 384 23.95 14.08 -15.08
CA CYS A 384 23.02 14.29 -13.99
C CYS A 384 21.81 13.37 -14.07
N THR A 385 21.21 13.10 -12.92
CA THR A 385 19.93 12.41 -12.79
C THR A 385 18.87 13.40 -12.37
N GLY A 386 17.62 13.16 -12.71
CA GLY A 386 16.53 13.98 -12.22
C GLY A 386 15.15 13.50 -12.66
N ILE A 387 14.17 14.36 -12.43
CA ILE A 387 12.75 14.06 -12.63
C ILE A 387 12.14 15.14 -13.53
N LEU A 388 11.50 14.72 -14.60
CA LEU A 388 10.66 15.57 -15.45
C LEU A 388 9.23 15.54 -14.94
N THR A 389 8.70 16.71 -14.64
CA THR A 389 7.32 16.89 -14.18
C THR A 389 6.59 17.81 -15.14
N ASP A 390 5.27 17.67 -15.24
CA ASP A 390 4.49 18.59 -16.06
C ASP A 390 4.53 20.00 -15.48
N THR A 391 4.61 20.98 -16.38
CA THR A 391 4.46 22.39 -16.02
C THR A 391 3.09 22.62 -15.39
N THR A 392 3.06 23.33 -14.27
CA THR A 392 1.82 23.76 -13.61
C THR A 392 1.85 25.26 -13.41
N ALA A 393 0.67 25.89 -13.33
CA ALA A 393 0.59 27.31 -13.01
C ALA A 393 1.10 27.60 -11.59
N SER A 394 0.87 26.66 -10.68
CA SER A 394 1.20 26.79 -9.26
C SER A 394 2.68 26.61 -8.94
N ILE A 395 3.45 25.89 -9.75
CA ILE A 395 4.90 25.70 -9.54
C ILE A 395 5.66 26.01 -10.82
N GLN A 396 6.42 27.10 -10.79
CA GLN A 396 7.14 27.64 -11.93
C GLN A 396 8.63 27.72 -11.63
N PRO A 397 9.46 26.78 -12.11
CA PRO A 397 10.91 26.92 -12.03
C PRO A 397 11.40 28.19 -12.70
N VAL A 398 12.43 28.81 -12.12
CA VAL A 398 13.00 30.06 -12.60
C VAL A 398 14.52 29.98 -12.60
N ILE A 399 15.13 30.68 -13.56
CA ILE A 399 16.56 30.97 -13.59
C ILE A 399 16.70 32.49 -13.46
N ILE A 400 17.46 32.93 -12.47
CA ILE A 400 17.74 34.33 -12.19
C ILE A 400 19.19 34.58 -12.61
N ASP A 401 19.35 35.29 -13.71
CA ASP A 401 20.65 35.58 -14.32
C ASP A 401 21.06 37.03 -14.04
N PHE A 402 21.91 37.21 -13.03
CA PHE A 402 22.49 38.51 -12.68
C PHE A 402 23.73 38.87 -13.51
N VAL A 403 24.20 37.97 -14.39
CA VAL A 403 25.43 38.14 -15.18
C VAL A 403 25.12 38.81 -16.52
N ALA A 404 24.10 38.31 -17.23
CA ALA A 404 23.67 38.83 -18.53
C ALA A 404 22.39 39.68 -18.46
N GLY A 405 21.80 39.82 -17.27
CA GLY A 405 20.50 40.46 -17.04
C GLY A 405 20.53 41.68 -16.11
N SER A 406 19.39 41.92 -15.46
CA SER A 406 19.20 42.98 -14.47
C SER A 406 20.10 42.74 -13.25
N SER A 407 20.60 43.82 -12.63
CA SER A 407 21.36 43.76 -11.37
C SER A 407 20.52 43.36 -10.15
N SER A 408 19.23 43.12 -10.33
CA SER A 408 18.26 42.83 -9.27
C SER A 408 17.11 41.98 -9.78
N TYR A 409 16.53 41.18 -8.90
CA TYR A 409 15.33 40.37 -9.14
C TYR A 409 14.29 40.69 -8.06
N THR A 410 13.09 41.06 -8.48
CA THR A 410 11.97 41.29 -7.55
C THR A 410 11.00 40.11 -7.61
N VAL A 411 10.70 39.51 -6.46
CA VAL A 411 9.71 38.42 -6.37
C VAL A 411 8.34 38.95 -6.84
N PRO A 412 7.70 38.32 -7.83
CA PRO A 412 6.42 38.81 -8.37
C PRO A 412 5.29 38.86 -7.32
N PRO A 413 4.30 39.76 -7.49
CA PRO A 413 3.08 39.76 -6.69
C PRO A 413 2.36 38.41 -6.74
N GLY A 414 1.79 38.00 -5.62
CA GLY A 414 1.08 36.73 -5.45
C GLY A 414 1.99 35.50 -5.47
N LYS A 415 3.32 35.65 -5.42
CA LYS A 415 4.27 34.54 -5.47
C LYS A 415 5.20 34.47 -4.26
N ILE A 416 5.67 33.27 -3.94
CA ILE A 416 6.77 33.00 -3.02
C ILE A 416 7.90 32.37 -3.83
N LEU A 417 9.11 32.94 -3.75
CA LEU A 417 10.29 32.41 -4.40
C LEU A 417 11.03 31.45 -3.48
N PHE A 418 11.38 30.28 -4.00
CA PHE A 418 12.27 29.32 -3.37
C PHE A 418 13.56 29.25 -4.18
N ILE A 419 14.71 29.54 -3.58
CA ILE A 419 16.02 29.37 -4.22
C ILE A 419 16.60 28.02 -3.81
N LYS A 420 17.01 27.23 -4.80
CA LYS A 420 17.59 25.89 -4.63
C LYS A 420 19.10 25.88 -4.81
N SER A 421 19.60 26.55 -5.84
CA SER A 421 20.99 26.37 -6.30
C SER A 421 21.56 27.66 -6.88
N GLY A 422 22.89 27.69 -7.05
CA GLY A 422 23.59 28.79 -7.72
C GLY A 422 24.56 29.58 -6.84
N LEU A 423 24.78 29.15 -5.59
CA LEU A 423 25.79 29.74 -4.72
C LEU A 423 27.10 28.96 -4.85
N LYS A 424 28.22 29.68 -4.99
CA LYS A 424 29.53 29.12 -5.29
C LYS A 424 30.00 28.24 -4.13
N SER A 425 29.88 26.92 -4.30
CA SER A 425 30.31 25.85 -3.39
C SER A 425 29.51 25.73 -2.07
N ASP A 426 29.93 24.82 -1.20
CA ASP A 426 29.35 24.61 0.14
C ASP A 426 29.81 25.64 1.18
N GLU A 427 30.55 26.67 0.75
CA GLU A 427 31.01 27.78 1.58
C GLU A 427 29.91 28.82 1.85
N VAL A 428 30.19 29.71 2.81
CA VAL A 428 29.27 30.80 3.17
C VAL A 428 29.11 31.74 1.98
N GLY A 429 27.88 31.89 1.50
CA GLY A 429 27.50 32.84 0.46
C GLY A 429 26.73 34.02 1.04
N TYR A 430 26.58 35.09 0.26
CA TYR A 430 25.71 36.21 0.62
C TYR A 430 24.89 36.67 -0.59
N LEU A 431 23.72 37.23 -0.34
CA LEU A 431 22.93 38.01 -1.30
C LEU A 431 22.52 39.31 -0.64
N ILE A 432 22.34 40.37 -1.42
CA ILE A 432 21.71 41.59 -0.91
C ILE A 432 20.20 41.41 -1.06
N VAL A 433 19.48 41.56 0.06
CA VAL A 433 18.02 41.37 0.13
C VAL A 433 17.41 42.64 0.69
N ASN A 434 16.58 43.32 -0.11
CA ASN A 434 16.00 44.62 0.23
C ASN A 434 17.07 45.65 0.68
N GLY A 435 18.25 45.62 0.06
CA GLY A 435 19.36 46.51 0.37
C GLY A 435 20.28 46.05 1.52
N GLU A 436 19.93 44.97 2.22
CA GLU A 436 20.72 44.46 3.35
C GLU A 436 21.49 43.18 2.98
N PRO A 437 22.79 43.06 3.33
CA PRO A 437 23.54 41.85 3.09
C PRO A 437 23.04 40.73 4.01
N MET A 438 22.52 39.66 3.42
CA MET A 438 22.11 38.47 4.14
C MET A 438 23.12 37.35 3.91
N GLU A 439 23.59 36.75 5.00
CA GLU A 439 24.47 35.58 5.00
C GLU A 439 23.63 34.31 4.78
N PHE A 440 24.13 33.43 3.92
CA PHE A 440 23.49 32.15 3.62
C PHE A 440 24.51 31.02 3.67
N LEU A 441 24.03 29.81 3.98
CA LEU A 441 24.82 28.58 3.86
C LEU A 441 26.02 28.48 4.81
N ARG A 442 25.83 28.79 6.08
CA ARG A 442 26.81 28.40 7.10
C ARG A 442 27.04 26.89 7.07
N SER A 443 28.30 26.49 7.22
CA SER A 443 28.71 25.08 7.23
C SER A 443 28.02 24.25 8.33
N ASN A 444 27.46 24.91 9.35
CA ASN A 444 26.68 24.28 10.42
C ASN A 444 25.22 23.95 10.06
N PHE A 445 24.67 24.44 8.95
CA PHE A 445 23.39 23.97 8.43
C PHE A 445 23.58 22.66 7.68
N THR A 446 22.75 21.64 7.98
CA THR A 446 22.73 20.37 7.25
C THR A 446 22.40 20.63 5.78
N ARG A 447 23.04 19.92 4.84
CA ARG A 447 22.90 20.19 3.39
C ARG A 447 21.43 20.29 2.94
N GLY A 448 20.56 19.43 3.47
CA GLY A 448 19.13 19.41 3.15
C GLY A 448 18.29 20.58 3.70
N THR A 449 18.80 21.40 4.63
CA THR A 449 18.04 22.54 5.22
C THR A 449 18.34 23.88 4.56
N ARG A 450 19.09 23.87 3.45
CA ARG A 450 19.68 25.06 2.83
C ARG A 450 18.81 25.67 1.72
N ILE A 451 17.52 25.87 2.00
CA ILE A 451 16.58 26.53 1.07
C ILE A 451 16.29 27.94 1.52
N LEU A 452 16.36 28.87 0.57
CA LEU A 452 15.99 30.26 0.81
C LEU A 452 14.60 30.50 0.28
N THR A 453 13.77 31.14 1.10
CA THR A 453 12.40 31.49 0.72
C THR A 453 12.22 33.00 0.85
N PHE A 454 11.58 33.61 -0.14
CA PHE A 454 11.36 35.05 -0.20
C PHE A 454 9.90 35.33 -0.57
N PRO A 455 9.19 36.17 0.21
CA PRO A 455 7.83 36.56 -0.12
C PRO A 455 7.81 37.51 -1.33
N GLU A 456 6.64 37.69 -1.92
CA GLU A 456 6.36 38.71 -2.94
C GLU A 456 6.95 40.09 -2.58
N GLY A 457 7.39 40.84 -3.59
CA GLY A 457 7.97 42.17 -3.43
C GLY A 457 9.39 42.19 -2.88
N THR A 458 9.96 41.06 -2.45
CA THR A 458 11.37 40.99 -2.04
C THR A 458 12.29 41.29 -3.22
N VAL A 459 13.24 42.21 -3.03
CA VAL A 459 14.29 42.54 -4.01
C VAL A 459 15.57 41.79 -3.64
N ILE A 460 16.11 41.04 -4.60
CA ILE A 460 17.31 40.20 -4.46
C ILE A 460 18.35 40.70 -5.46
N GLU A 461 19.56 40.96 -4.97
CA GLU A 461 20.67 41.47 -5.75
C GLU A 461 21.90 40.59 -5.50
N PRO A 462 22.78 40.39 -6.50
CA PRO A 462 24.05 39.73 -6.29
C PRO A 462 24.92 40.60 -5.37
N LEU A 463 25.92 40.00 -4.72
CA LEU A 463 26.93 40.81 -4.04
C LEU A 463 27.69 41.71 -5.04
N PRO A 464 28.20 42.87 -4.59
CA PRO A 464 29.20 43.60 -5.34
C PRO A 464 30.38 42.68 -5.60
N ALA A 465 30.95 42.75 -6.81
CA ALA A 465 32.08 41.93 -7.22
C ALA A 465 33.15 41.91 -6.12
N ASN A 466 33.66 40.71 -5.80
CA ASN A 466 34.84 40.61 -4.94
C ASN A 466 36.03 41.36 -5.60
N GLN A 467 37.16 41.52 -4.89
CA GLN A 467 38.35 42.21 -5.44
C GLN A 467 38.89 41.59 -6.74
N ASN A 468 38.39 40.42 -7.15
CA ASN A 468 38.74 39.73 -8.40
C ASN A 468 37.72 39.96 -9.54
N GLY A 469 36.61 40.68 -9.29
CA GLY A 469 35.62 41.00 -10.33
C GLY A 469 34.55 39.93 -10.58
N ASP A 470 34.55 38.84 -9.82
CA ASP A 470 33.60 37.73 -10.03
C ASP A 470 32.21 38.12 -9.50
N VAL A 471 31.26 38.39 -10.40
CA VAL A 471 29.82 38.46 -10.09
C VAL A 471 29.12 37.27 -10.76
N ASP A 472 29.58 36.05 -10.48
CA ASP A 472 29.04 34.83 -11.11
C ASP A 472 27.86 34.27 -10.32
N THR A 473 26.83 35.07 -10.11
CA THR A 473 25.63 34.58 -9.39
C THR A 473 24.51 34.37 -10.39
N ILE A 474 24.36 33.13 -10.86
CA ILE A 474 23.13 32.67 -11.50
C ILE A 474 22.45 31.76 -10.51
N LEU A 475 21.21 32.09 -10.16
CA LEU A 475 20.41 31.33 -9.22
C LEU A 475 19.32 30.55 -9.95
N THR A 476 18.94 29.42 -9.36
CA THR A 476 17.82 28.60 -9.82
C THR A 476 16.95 28.21 -8.64
N GLY A 477 15.66 28.12 -8.92
CA GLY A 477 14.64 27.92 -7.93
C GLY A 477 13.28 27.72 -8.57
N PHE A 478 12.23 28.03 -7.83
CA PHE A 478 10.87 28.02 -8.33
C PHE A 478 9.99 29.03 -7.60
N LEU A 479 8.93 29.48 -8.27
CA LEU A 479 7.87 30.31 -7.72
C LEU A 479 6.66 29.44 -7.40
N ILE A 480 6.00 29.73 -6.27
CA ILE A 480 4.70 29.16 -5.89
C ILE A 480 3.68 30.27 -5.62
N ASP A 481 2.40 30.05 -5.95
CA ASP A 481 1.28 30.96 -5.62
C ASP A 481 1.10 31.15 -4.11
N LYS A 482 1.22 32.37 -3.59
CA LYS A 482 1.20 32.68 -2.14
C LYS A 482 0.04 32.07 -1.34
N ASP A 483 -1.11 31.87 -1.97
CA ASP A 483 -2.33 31.35 -1.33
C ASP A 483 -2.46 29.81 -1.41
N PHE A 484 -1.35 29.10 -1.63
CA PHE A 484 -1.31 27.62 -1.74
C PHE A 484 -1.60 26.89 -0.43
#